data_AF-A0A2H0UA41-F1
#
_entry.id   AF-A0A2H0UA41-F1
#
_cell.length_a   1.000
_cell.length_b   1.000
_cell.length_c   1.000
_cell.angle_alpha   90.00
_cell.angle_beta   90.00
_cell.angle_gamma   90.00
#
_symmetry.space_group_name_H-M   'P 1'
#
loop_
_entity.id
_entity.type
_entity.pdbx_description
1 polymer ?
#
loop_
_entity_poly.entity_id
_entity_poly.type
_entity_poly.pdbx_seq_one_letter_code
_entity_poly.pdbx_strand_id
1 'polypeptide(L)'
;ERPEKLATFSSHATPFVALLKVGYWQRNVVSEDSRIFWNLFVRHDGEYRVVPVAYPVSMDANAAPGFRQTVANLYRQHRRWTYGVENVAYILFAFMHNRKIPRALKVRAVLVQIEGFWSLVTHPLILFAVGWMPLIVGGSAFGASVLSYSLPVVAKFFLTAAMFGLVASAAYSILLVPKRPEEFGVLRSVALVAQWLLVPLTLVAFSAIPGFESQLRLMTGRYLGFWITPKTRVQLIPKPALKPHG
;
A
#
# COMPACT_ATOMS: atom_id res chain seq x y z
N GLU A 1 7.81 -14.54 -1.10
CA GLU A 1 8.06 -13.10 -1.38
C GLU A 1 8.97 -12.96 -2.60
N ARG A 2 9.00 -11.79 -3.25
CA ARG A 2 9.84 -11.49 -4.43
C ARG A 2 10.95 -10.50 -4.04
N PRO A 3 12.14 -10.97 -3.61
CA PRO A 3 13.20 -10.12 -3.05
C PRO A 3 13.61 -8.97 -3.96
N GLU A 4 13.54 -9.17 -5.27
CA GLU A 4 13.89 -8.19 -6.31
C GLU A 4 12.94 -6.99 -6.40
N LYS A 5 11.76 -7.07 -5.78
CA LYS A 5 10.78 -5.98 -5.73
C LYS A 5 10.76 -5.24 -4.38
N LEU A 6 11.55 -5.69 -3.40
CA LEU A 6 11.51 -5.14 -2.06
C LEU A 6 12.27 -3.82 -1.96
N ALA A 7 11.66 -2.86 -1.29
CA ALA A 7 12.29 -1.64 -0.79
C ALA A 7 12.00 -1.54 0.73
N THR A 8 12.73 -0.70 1.45
CA THR A 8 12.43 -0.45 2.86
C THR A 8 11.07 0.21 3.02
N PHE A 9 10.32 -0.20 4.05
CA PHE A 9 9.00 0.35 4.34
C PHE A 9 8.72 0.30 5.85
N SER A 10 8.38 1.44 6.46
CA SER A 10 8.01 1.62 7.88
C SER A 10 9.00 1.10 8.94
N SER A 11 9.27 -0.20 8.98
CA SER A 11 10.12 -0.87 9.95
C SER A 11 11.25 -1.60 9.23
N HIS A 12 12.48 -1.16 9.44
CA HIS A 12 13.66 -1.77 8.84
C HIS A 12 14.87 -1.62 9.77
N ALA A 13 15.89 -2.45 9.53
CA ALA A 13 17.21 -2.31 10.13
C ALA A 13 18.21 -2.00 9.02
N THR A 14 19.15 -1.11 9.25
CA THR A 14 20.22 -0.77 8.29
C THR A 14 21.52 -0.55 9.04
N PRO A 15 22.66 -1.08 8.55
CA PRO A 15 23.96 -0.83 9.16
C PRO A 15 24.26 0.67 9.24
N PHE A 16 24.75 1.12 10.39
CA PHE A 16 25.05 2.54 10.61
C PHE A 16 26.03 3.11 9.57
N VAL A 17 27.03 2.33 9.17
CA VAL A 17 27.99 2.69 8.12
C VAL A 17 27.32 2.97 6.77
N ALA A 18 26.24 2.24 6.44
CA ALA A 18 25.50 2.46 5.21
C ALA A 18 24.73 3.80 5.28
N LEU A 19 24.11 4.11 6.41
CA LEU A 19 23.43 5.40 6.65
C LEU A 19 24.40 6.58 6.56
N LEU A 20 25.60 6.46 7.15
CA LEU A 20 26.65 7.48 7.06
C LEU A 20 27.03 7.78 5.60
N LYS A 21 27.15 6.74 4.75
CA LYS A 21 27.55 6.89 3.34
C LYS A 21 26.55 7.66 2.48
N VAL A 22 25.28 7.74 2.89
CA VAL A 22 24.21 8.45 2.18
C VAL A 22 23.79 9.75 2.87
N GLY A 23 24.44 10.12 3.97
CA GLY A 23 24.12 11.34 4.71
C GLY A 23 22.81 11.26 5.49
N TYR A 24 22.50 10.09 6.06
CA TYR A 24 21.27 9.82 6.82
C TYR A 24 19.98 9.95 5.98
N TRP A 25 18.86 10.28 6.62
CA TRP A 25 17.57 10.41 5.98
C TRP A 25 17.29 11.82 5.46
N GLN A 26 16.48 11.89 4.41
CA GLN A 26 16.06 13.16 3.81
C GLN A 26 14.88 13.75 4.57
N ARG A 27 15.03 14.98 5.07
CA ARG A 27 13.98 15.69 5.82
C ARG A 27 12.93 16.38 4.94
N ASN A 28 13.24 16.53 3.66
CA ASN A 28 12.44 17.25 2.66
C ASN A 28 11.63 16.31 1.74
N VAL A 29 11.47 15.04 2.14
CA VAL A 29 10.77 14.01 1.37
C VAL A 29 9.69 13.40 2.26
N VAL A 30 8.53 13.10 1.67
CA VAL A 30 7.37 12.58 2.40
C VAL A 30 7.53 11.10 2.67
N SER A 31 8.02 10.36 1.67
CA SER A 31 8.29 8.93 1.72
C SER A 31 9.76 8.62 2.05
N GLU A 32 10.25 9.27 3.11
CA GLU A 32 11.62 9.12 3.60
C GLU A 32 12.01 7.65 3.86
N ASP A 33 11.10 6.89 4.44
CA ASP A 33 11.26 5.48 4.82
C ASP A 33 11.60 4.55 3.64
N SER A 34 11.08 4.85 2.46
CA SER A 34 11.39 4.16 1.20
C SER A 34 12.47 4.86 0.40
N ARG A 35 12.63 6.18 0.55
CA ARG A 35 13.70 6.96 -0.10
C ARG A 35 15.08 6.51 0.34
N ILE A 36 15.25 6.13 1.61
CA ILE A 36 16.54 5.66 2.12
C ILE A 36 17.06 4.44 1.35
N PHE A 37 16.19 3.50 0.98
CA PHE A 37 16.54 2.37 0.13
C PHE A 37 17.08 2.84 -1.22
N TRP A 38 16.40 3.78 -1.88
CA TRP A 38 16.83 4.27 -3.20
C TRP A 38 18.14 5.05 -3.14
N ASN A 39 18.36 5.82 -2.08
CA ASN A 39 19.63 6.50 -1.86
C ASN A 39 20.78 5.49 -1.73
N LEU A 40 20.58 4.44 -0.94
CA LEU A 40 21.57 3.36 -0.75
C LEU A 40 21.80 2.58 -2.03
N PHE A 41 20.73 2.23 -2.74
CA PHE A 41 20.78 1.55 -4.01
C PHE A 41 21.59 2.33 -5.06
N VAL A 42 21.34 3.62 -5.20
CA VAL A 42 22.09 4.49 -6.12
C VAL A 42 23.54 4.66 -5.66
N ARG A 43 23.78 4.83 -4.35
CA ARG A 43 25.11 5.05 -3.77
C ARG A 43 26.04 3.85 -3.94
N HIS A 44 25.47 2.65 -3.95
CA HIS A 44 26.13 1.37 -4.12
C HIS A 44 26.03 0.82 -5.55
N ASP A 45 25.77 1.68 -6.55
CA ASP A 45 25.77 1.30 -7.96
C ASP A 45 24.83 0.10 -8.29
N GLY A 46 23.73 -0.03 -7.54
CA GLY A 46 22.74 -1.09 -7.67
C GLY A 46 23.01 -2.33 -6.81
N GLU A 47 24.15 -2.38 -6.11
CA GLU A 47 24.54 -3.45 -5.18
C GLU A 47 24.00 -3.22 -3.77
N TYR A 48 22.71 -2.97 -3.67
CA TYR A 48 22.01 -2.89 -2.39
C TYR A 48 20.71 -3.67 -2.47
N ARG A 49 20.45 -4.51 -1.46
CA ARG A 49 19.24 -5.33 -1.38
C ARG A 49 18.67 -5.32 0.02
N VAL A 50 17.34 -5.44 0.09
CA VAL A 50 16.64 -5.69 1.33
C VAL A 50 16.47 -7.20 1.50
N VAL A 51 16.71 -7.69 2.71
CA VAL A 51 16.46 -9.08 3.08
C VAL A 51 15.26 -9.09 4.03
N PRO A 52 14.18 -9.80 3.72
CA PRO A 52 13.05 -9.93 4.63
C PRO A 52 13.46 -10.73 5.87
N VAL A 53 13.00 -10.28 7.03
CA VAL A 53 13.25 -10.94 8.31
C VAL A 53 11.91 -11.28 8.94
N ALA A 54 11.69 -12.56 9.22
CA ALA A 54 10.50 -13.03 9.93
C ALA A 54 10.66 -12.75 11.43
N TYR A 55 10.22 -11.57 11.88
CA TYR A 55 10.30 -11.15 13.27
C TYR A 55 8.97 -10.53 13.71
N PRO A 56 8.44 -10.85 14.90
CA PRO A 56 7.20 -10.25 15.38
C PRO A 56 7.41 -8.76 15.66
N VAL A 57 6.56 -7.92 15.07
CA VAL A 57 6.57 -6.47 15.33
C VAL A 57 5.25 -6.10 16.00
N SER A 58 5.34 -5.41 17.14
CA SER A 58 4.17 -4.82 17.82
C SER A 58 4.12 -3.32 17.50
N MET A 59 3.03 -2.88 16.86
CA MET A 59 2.83 -1.49 16.47
C MET A 59 1.45 -1.00 16.91
N ASP A 60 1.37 0.25 17.37
CA ASP A 60 0.10 0.91 17.65
C ASP A 60 -0.68 1.15 16.34
N ALA A 61 -1.97 0.81 16.36
CA ALA A 61 -2.88 1.04 15.24
C ALA A 61 -3.12 2.55 15.04
N ASN A 62 -3.39 2.95 13.78
CA ASN A 62 -3.87 4.29 13.46
C ASN A 62 -5.35 4.46 13.84
N ALA A 63 -5.61 4.49 15.15
CA ALA A 63 -6.93 4.62 15.74
C ALA A 63 -7.02 5.95 16.50
N ALA A 64 -8.15 6.63 16.32
CA ALA A 64 -8.50 7.84 17.05
C ALA A 64 -9.74 7.60 17.94
N PRO A 65 -10.02 8.46 18.94
CA PRO A 65 -11.16 8.28 19.84
C PRO A 65 -12.52 8.14 19.14
N GLY A 66 -12.69 8.76 17.96
CA GLY A 66 -13.91 8.68 17.16
C GLY A 66 -13.73 7.91 15.85
N PHE A 67 -14.80 7.24 15.39
CA PHE A 67 -14.81 6.53 14.11
C PHE A 67 -14.51 7.45 12.91
N ARG A 68 -15.19 8.61 12.82
CA ARG A 68 -14.97 9.58 11.74
C ARG A 68 -13.53 10.08 11.68
N GLN A 69 -12.94 10.33 12.86
CA GLN A 69 -11.56 10.76 12.96
C GLN A 69 -10.59 9.64 12.56
N THR A 70 -10.89 8.40 12.92
CA THR A 70 -10.10 7.22 12.49
C THR A 70 -10.12 7.08 10.97
N VAL A 71 -11.30 7.16 10.34
CA VAL A 71 -11.45 7.13 8.88
C VAL A 71 -10.65 8.24 8.21
N ALA A 72 -10.74 9.48 8.72
CA ALA A 72 -9.96 10.60 8.20
C ALA A 72 -8.44 10.40 8.35
N ASN A 73 -7.99 9.84 9.47
CA ASN A 73 -6.58 9.55 9.70
C ASN A 73 -6.06 8.42 8.80
N LEU A 74 -6.86 7.38 8.57
CA LEU A 74 -6.54 6.31 7.62
C LEU A 74 -6.38 6.87 6.21
N TYR A 75 -7.32 7.71 5.77
CA TYR A 75 -7.21 8.38 4.47
C TYR A 75 -5.91 9.17 4.32
N ARG A 76 -5.55 9.98 5.33
CA ARG A 76 -4.29 10.75 5.33
C ARG A 76 -3.06 9.85 5.30
N GLN A 77 -3.08 8.74 6.02
CA GLN A 77 -1.99 7.77 6.06
C GLN A 77 -1.79 7.09 4.70
N HIS A 78 -2.87 6.61 4.09
CA HIS A 78 -2.82 6.02 2.75
C HIS A 78 -2.36 7.02 1.70
N ARG A 79 -2.87 8.26 1.74
CA ARG A 79 -2.40 9.35 0.86
C ARG A 79 -0.90 9.57 0.98
N ARG A 80 -0.34 9.52 2.19
CA ARG A 80 1.10 9.64 2.41
C ARG A 80 1.88 8.47 1.81
N TRP A 81 1.38 7.24 1.91
CA TRP A 81 2.01 6.07 1.32
C TRP A 81 2.01 6.12 -0.21
N THR A 82 0.89 6.51 -0.81
CA THR A 82 0.77 6.62 -2.27
C THR A 82 1.55 7.80 -2.84
N TYR A 83 1.83 8.82 -2.04
CA TYR A 83 2.73 9.91 -2.42
C TYR A 83 4.18 9.46 -2.66
N GLY A 84 4.53 8.24 -2.24
CA GLY A 84 5.81 7.59 -2.57
C GLY A 84 6.09 7.44 -4.06
N VAL A 85 5.11 7.71 -4.93
CA VAL A 85 5.32 7.88 -6.38
C VAL A 85 6.39 8.93 -6.71
N GLU A 86 6.68 9.87 -5.79
CA GLU A 86 7.83 10.80 -5.90
C GLU A 86 9.18 10.08 -6.06
N ASN A 87 9.29 8.83 -5.58
CA ASN A 87 10.46 7.99 -5.79
C ASN A 87 10.68 7.65 -7.27
N VAL A 88 9.63 7.53 -8.08
CA VAL A 88 9.75 7.27 -9.53
C VAL A 88 10.55 8.38 -10.21
N ALA A 89 10.20 9.64 -9.94
CA ALA A 89 10.92 10.79 -10.48
C ALA A 89 12.38 10.82 -10.00
N TYR A 90 12.61 10.53 -8.72
CA TYR A 90 13.95 10.48 -8.15
C TYR A 90 14.83 9.40 -8.78
N ILE A 91 14.34 8.16 -8.89
CA ILE A 91 15.14 7.07 -9.45
C ILE A 91 15.40 7.29 -10.93
N LEU A 92 14.45 7.84 -11.69
CA LEU A 92 14.67 8.21 -13.09
C LEU A 92 15.81 9.23 -13.18
N PHE A 93 15.76 10.29 -12.38
CA PHE A 93 16.82 11.29 -12.32
C PHE A 93 18.17 10.69 -11.93
N ALA A 94 18.22 9.92 -10.85
CA ALA A 94 19.45 9.32 -10.34
C ALA A 94 20.05 8.32 -11.34
N PHE A 95 19.22 7.51 -12.00
CA PHE A 95 19.65 6.51 -12.97
C PHE A 95 20.14 7.12 -14.28
N MET A 96 19.68 8.32 -14.66
CA MET A 96 20.26 9.05 -15.79
C MET A 96 21.72 9.46 -15.52
N HIS A 97 22.04 9.83 -14.27
CA HIS A 97 23.36 10.33 -13.90
C HIS A 97 24.34 9.22 -13.49
N ASN A 98 23.86 8.14 -12.86
CA ASN A 98 24.74 7.04 -12.46
C ASN A 98 24.86 5.99 -13.58
N ARG A 99 25.96 6.03 -14.35
CA ARG A 99 26.24 5.07 -15.44
C ARG A 99 26.70 3.68 -14.99
N LYS A 100 27.09 3.51 -13.71
CA LYS A 100 27.62 2.24 -13.20
C LYS A 100 26.54 1.19 -12.95
N ILE A 101 25.30 1.63 -12.67
CA ILE A 101 24.17 0.73 -12.49
C ILE A 101 23.82 0.06 -13.85
N PRO A 102 23.72 -1.28 -13.92
CA PRO A 102 23.34 -1.99 -15.15
C PRO A 102 21.99 -1.54 -15.72
N ARG A 103 21.89 -1.37 -17.04
CA ARG A 103 20.66 -0.88 -17.71
C ARG A 103 19.43 -1.74 -17.42
N ALA A 104 19.57 -3.06 -17.45
CA ALA A 104 18.48 -3.98 -17.16
C ALA A 104 17.93 -3.78 -15.74
N LEU A 105 18.81 -3.51 -14.77
CA LEU A 105 18.43 -3.28 -13.39
C LEU A 105 17.68 -1.95 -13.21
N LYS A 106 18.12 -0.88 -13.89
CA LYS A 106 17.41 0.41 -13.94
C LYS A 106 16.01 0.26 -14.50
N VAL A 107 15.89 -0.35 -15.69
CA VAL A 107 14.61 -0.55 -16.37
C VAL A 107 13.67 -1.37 -15.50
N ARG A 108 14.15 -2.47 -14.92
CA ARG A 108 13.36 -3.31 -14.01
C ARG A 108 12.88 -2.52 -12.80
N ALA A 109 13.77 -1.79 -12.12
CA ALA A 109 13.41 -1.01 -10.93
C ALA A 109 12.36 0.06 -11.24
N VAL A 110 12.54 0.80 -12.35
CA VAL A 110 11.59 1.82 -12.81
C VAL A 110 10.23 1.20 -13.16
N LEU A 111 10.22 0.11 -13.94
CA LEU A 111 8.98 -0.54 -14.34
C LEU A 111 8.22 -1.10 -13.13
N VAL A 112 8.90 -1.70 -12.15
CA VAL A 112 8.27 -2.19 -10.92
C VAL A 112 7.64 -1.05 -10.13
N GLN A 113 8.32 0.10 -10.02
CA GLN A 113 7.77 1.26 -9.30
C GLN A 113 6.59 1.90 -10.05
N ILE A 114 6.73 2.12 -11.36
CA ILE A 114 5.65 2.67 -12.19
C ILE A 114 4.44 1.75 -12.16
N GLU A 115 4.63 0.45 -12.40
CA GLU A 115 3.55 -0.52 -12.39
C GLU A 115 2.87 -0.56 -11.04
N GLY A 116 3.61 -0.61 -9.93
CA GLY A 116 3.04 -0.63 -8.58
C GLY A 116 2.17 0.59 -8.27
N PHE A 117 2.65 1.81 -8.55
CA PHE A 117 1.85 3.02 -8.29
C PHE A 117 0.72 3.21 -9.30
N TRP A 118 0.90 2.77 -10.53
CA TRP A 118 -0.16 2.77 -11.55
C TRP A 118 -1.28 1.80 -11.15
N SER A 119 -0.93 0.55 -10.82
CA SER A 119 -1.91 -0.49 -10.55
C SER A 119 -2.70 -0.24 -9.27
N LEU A 120 -2.02 0.29 -8.24
CA LEU A 120 -2.63 0.69 -6.98
C LEU A 120 -3.79 1.68 -7.16
N VAL A 121 -3.72 2.55 -8.17
CA VAL A 121 -4.74 3.56 -8.47
C VAL A 121 -5.74 3.07 -9.49
N THR A 122 -5.26 2.52 -10.62
CA THR A 122 -6.12 2.23 -11.76
C THR A 122 -6.93 0.95 -11.59
N HIS A 123 -6.38 -0.09 -10.97
CA HIS A 123 -7.05 -1.39 -10.94
C HIS A 123 -8.36 -1.36 -10.12
N PRO A 124 -8.40 -0.78 -8.90
CA PRO A 124 -9.67 -0.67 -8.17
C PRO A 124 -10.69 0.18 -8.92
N LEU A 125 -10.27 1.28 -9.57
CA LEU A 125 -11.17 2.12 -10.36
C LEU A 125 -11.72 1.39 -11.58
N ILE A 126 -10.87 0.69 -12.34
CA ILE A 126 -11.29 -0.05 -13.53
C ILE A 126 -12.26 -1.15 -13.17
N LEU A 127 -11.95 -1.95 -12.15
CA LEU A 127 -12.77 -3.10 -11.75
C LEU A 127 -14.13 -2.68 -11.17
N PHE A 128 -14.19 -1.60 -10.39
CA PHE A 128 -15.39 -1.26 -9.61
C PHE A 128 -16.14 -0.01 -10.06
N ALA A 129 -15.56 0.84 -10.90
CA ALA A 129 -16.21 2.07 -11.36
C ALA A 129 -16.18 2.20 -12.90
N VAL A 130 -14.99 2.30 -13.50
CA VAL A 130 -14.82 2.67 -14.91
C VAL A 130 -15.30 1.57 -15.85
N GLY A 131 -15.19 0.28 -15.48
CA GLY A 131 -15.70 -0.83 -16.30
C GLY A 131 -17.21 -0.79 -16.59
N TRP A 132 -17.98 -0.13 -15.72
CA TRP A 132 -19.43 -0.01 -15.84
C TRP A 132 -19.88 1.37 -16.32
N MET A 133 -19.01 2.38 -16.24
CA MET A 133 -19.33 3.77 -16.57
C MET A 133 -19.92 3.93 -17.99
N PRO A 134 -19.38 3.30 -19.06
CA PRO A 134 -19.94 3.47 -20.41
C PRO A 134 -21.40 3.04 -20.55
N LEU A 135 -21.85 2.07 -19.76
CA LEU A 135 -23.26 1.63 -19.74
C LEU A 135 -24.18 2.70 -19.14
N ILE A 136 -23.65 3.52 -18.23
CA ILE A 136 -24.39 4.57 -17.52
C ILE A 136 -24.40 5.86 -18.33
N VAL A 137 -23.26 6.25 -18.92
CA VAL A 137 -23.09 7.56 -19.59
C VAL A 137 -23.18 7.52 -21.12
N GLY A 138 -23.11 6.32 -21.73
CA GLY A 138 -22.98 6.17 -23.18
C GLY A 138 -24.25 6.43 -24.00
N GLY A 139 -25.41 6.55 -23.37
CA GLY A 139 -26.68 6.83 -24.05
C GLY A 139 -27.12 5.76 -25.06
N SER A 140 -28.09 6.09 -25.92
CA SER A 140 -28.67 5.16 -26.90
C SER A 140 -27.68 4.70 -27.97
N ALA A 141 -26.76 5.57 -28.38
CA ALA A 141 -25.74 5.26 -29.38
C ALA A 141 -24.75 4.19 -28.89
N PHE A 142 -24.30 4.27 -27.63
CA PHE A 142 -23.48 3.21 -27.04
C PHE A 142 -24.32 1.95 -26.80
N GLY A 143 -25.56 2.11 -26.29
CA GLY A 143 -26.47 1.00 -26.00
C GLY A 143 -26.71 0.07 -27.20
N ALA A 144 -26.74 0.62 -28.42
CA ALA A 144 -26.91 -0.15 -29.66
C ALA A 144 -25.62 -0.81 -30.20
N SER A 145 -24.47 -0.59 -29.57
CA SER A 145 -23.19 -1.14 -30.04
C SER A 145 -22.95 -2.58 -29.57
N VAL A 146 -22.11 -3.33 -30.30
CA VAL A 146 -21.63 -4.65 -29.85
C VAL A 146 -20.80 -4.53 -28.56
N LEU A 147 -20.16 -3.37 -28.36
CA LEU A 147 -19.33 -3.10 -27.20
C LEU A 147 -20.16 -2.98 -25.92
N SER A 148 -21.35 -2.38 -25.95
CA SER A 148 -22.22 -2.29 -24.76
C SER A 148 -22.68 -3.66 -24.28
N TYR A 149 -22.86 -4.61 -25.18
CA TYR A 149 -23.19 -5.99 -24.83
C TYR A 149 -21.98 -6.75 -24.29
N SER A 150 -20.82 -6.58 -24.92
CA SER A 150 -19.60 -7.33 -24.59
C SER A 150 -18.92 -6.84 -23.31
N LEU A 151 -19.00 -5.54 -23.03
CA LEU A 151 -18.31 -4.89 -21.90
C LEU A 151 -18.72 -5.46 -20.52
N PRO A 152 -20.03 -5.61 -20.18
CA PRO A 152 -20.43 -6.25 -18.93
C PRO A 152 -19.96 -7.70 -18.81
N VAL A 153 -19.93 -8.44 -19.92
CA VAL A 153 -19.50 -9.86 -19.92
C VAL A 153 -18.03 -9.96 -19.56
N VAL A 154 -17.18 -9.14 -20.20
CA VAL A 154 -15.75 -9.09 -19.93
C VAL A 154 -15.47 -8.57 -18.52
N ALA A 155 -16.16 -7.51 -18.10
CA ALA A 155 -16.04 -6.96 -16.74
C ALA A 155 -16.44 -7.99 -15.68
N LYS A 156 -17.55 -8.72 -15.88
CA LYS A 156 -17.98 -9.80 -15.00
C LYS A 156 -16.94 -10.91 -14.91
N PHE A 157 -16.31 -11.30 -16.02
CA PHE A 157 -15.25 -12.30 -16.00
C PHE A 157 -14.07 -11.86 -15.13
N PHE A 158 -13.53 -10.66 -15.36
CA PHE A 158 -12.43 -10.12 -14.57
C PHE A 158 -12.79 -9.96 -13.09
N LEU A 159 -13.99 -9.45 -12.80
CA LEU A 159 -14.47 -9.31 -11.43
C LEU A 159 -14.61 -10.68 -10.75
N THR A 160 -15.14 -11.68 -11.45
CA THR A 160 -15.26 -13.05 -10.92
C THR A 160 -13.89 -13.64 -10.60
N ALA A 161 -12.93 -13.50 -11.52
CA ALA A 161 -11.55 -13.95 -11.30
C ALA A 161 -10.88 -13.22 -10.12
N ALA A 162 -11.07 -11.90 -10.01
CA ALA A 162 -10.57 -11.10 -8.90
C ALA A 162 -11.20 -11.51 -7.55
N MET A 163 -12.50 -11.77 -7.52
CA MET A 163 -13.21 -12.24 -6.32
C MET A 163 -12.76 -13.62 -5.90
N PHE A 164 -12.50 -14.53 -6.84
CA PHE A 164 -11.91 -15.82 -6.52
C PHE A 164 -10.52 -15.66 -5.87
N GLY A 165 -9.65 -14.82 -6.44
CA GLY A 165 -8.35 -14.50 -5.86
C GLY A 165 -8.45 -13.87 -4.47
N LEU A 166 -9.44 -13.00 -4.26
CA LEU A 166 -9.72 -12.39 -2.95
C LEU A 166 -10.16 -13.43 -1.92
N VAL A 167 -11.04 -14.35 -2.28
CA VAL A 167 -11.49 -15.45 -1.40
C VAL A 167 -10.32 -16.37 -1.05
N ALA A 168 -9.49 -16.75 -2.03
CA ALA A 168 -8.29 -17.54 -1.77
C ALA A 168 -7.30 -16.82 -0.83
N SER A 169 -7.11 -15.51 -1.02
CA SER A 169 -6.27 -14.67 -0.15
C SER A 169 -6.85 -14.57 1.27
N ALA A 170 -8.17 -14.42 1.40
CA ALA A 170 -8.86 -14.38 2.68
C ALA A 170 -8.69 -15.70 3.43
N ALA A 171 -8.89 -16.84 2.75
CA ALA A 171 -8.70 -18.16 3.33
C ALA A 171 -7.26 -18.35 3.83
N TYR A 172 -6.26 -18.00 3.02
CA TYR A 172 -4.86 -18.07 3.43
C TYR A 172 -4.55 -17.13 4.61
N SER A 173 -5.09 -15.90 4.60
CA SER A 173 -4.91 -14.98 5.72
C SER A 173 -5.52 -15.50 7.01
N ILE A 174 -6.69 -16.14 6.97
CA ILE A 174 -7.34 -16.72 8.16
C ILE A 174 -6.50 -17.87 8.72
N LEU A 175 -5.86 -18.67 7.87
CA LEU A 175 -4.94 -19.74 8.31
C LEU A 175 -3.69 -19.20 9.03
N LEU A 176 -3.25 -17.99 8.68
CA LEU A 176 -2.11 -17.33 9.33
C LEU A 176 -2.49 -16.61 10.63
N VAL A 177 -3.77 -16.33 10.86
CA VAL A 177 -4.23 -15.66 12.09
C VAL A 177 -4.05 -16.62 13.26
N PRO A 178 -3.39 -16.22 14.36
CA PRO A 178 -3.22 -17.07 15.53
C PRO A 178 -4.58 -17.42 16.15
N LYS A 179 -4.61 -18.52 16.92
CA LYS A 179 -5.83 -18.98 17.59
C LYS A 179 -6.48 -17.81 18.34
N ARG A 180 -7.78 -17.62 18.10
CA ARG A 180 -8.60 -16.58 18.71
C ARG A 180 -8.41 -16.57 20.25
N PRO A 181 -8.07 -15.42 20.86
CA PRO A 181 -7.99 -15.30 22.32
C PRO A 181 -9.34 -15.64 22.97
N GLU A 182 -9.30 -16.27 24.15
CA GLU A 182 -10.50 -16.68 24.90
C GLU A 182 -11.35 -15.49 25.37
N GLU A 183 -10.72 -14.33 25.53
CA GLU A 183 -11.34 -13.05 25.94
C GLU A 183 -12.36 -12.52 24.91
N PHE A 184 -12.33 -13.02 23.67
CA PHE A 184 -13.19 -12.53 22.60
C PHE A 184 -14.25 -13.57 22.23
N GLY A 185 -15.49 -13.14 22.00
CA GLY A 185 -16.61 -13.98 21.57
C GLY A 185 -16.58 -14.36 20.08
N VAL A 186 -17.40 -15.35 19.68
CA VAL A 186 -17.44 -15.88 18.30
C VAL A 186 -17.88 -14.80 17.29
N LEU A 187 -18.74 -13.88 17.71
CA LEU A 187 -19.19 -12.75 16.90
C LEU A 187 -18.03 -11.88 16.39
N ARG A 188 -16.94 -11.72 17.16
CA ARG A 188 -15.76 -10.95 16.69
C ARG A 188 -15.01 -11.68 15.58
N SER A 189 -14.98 -13.01 15.59
CA SER A 189 -14.40 -13.80 14.51
C SER A 189 -15.25 -13.73 13.25
N VAL A 190 -16.58 -13.78 13.39
CA VAL A 190 -17.49 -13.57 12.25
C VAL A 190 -17.31 -12.16 11.68
N ALA A 191 -17.21 -11.14 12.54
CA ALA A 191 -16.95 -9.76 12.10
C ALA A 191 -15.62 -9.63 11.34
N LEU A 192 -14.55 -10.30 11.79
CA LEU A 192 -13.26 -10.32 11.10
C LEU A 192 -13.37 -10.93 9.68
N VAL A 193 -14.14 -12.01 9.53
CA VAL A 193 -14.39 -12.61 8.22
C VAL A 193 -15.27 -11.69 7.36
N ALA A 194 -16.31 -11.10 7.93
CA ALA A 194 -17.22 -10.19 7.22
C ALA A 194 -16.50 -8.92 6.70
N GLN A 195 -15.41 -8.47 7.33
CA GLN A 195 -14.59 -7.36 6.84
C GLN A 195 -14.03 -7.59 5.44
N TRP A 196 -13.84 -8.84 5.01
CA TRP A 196 -13.37 -9.15 3.65
C TRP A 196 -14.37 -8.72 2.57
N LEU A 197 -15.67 -8.65 2.89
CA LEU A 197 -16.70 -8.14 1.98
C LEU A 197 -16.52 -6.64 1.70
N LEU A 198 -15.85 -5.91 2.59
CA LEU A 198 -15.60 -4.48 2.43
C LEU A 198 -14.36 -4.18 1.58
N VAL A 199 -13.50 -5.18 1.31
CA VAL A 199 -12.22 -4.98 0.59
C VAL A 199 -12.39 -4.27 -0.76
N PRO A 200 -13.34 -4.65 -1.63
CA PRO A 200 -13.59 -3.90 -2.87
C PRO A 200 -13.82 -2.40 -2.65
N LEU A 201 -14.65 -2.05 -1.68
CA LEU A 201 -15.01 -0.67 -1.36
C LEU A 201 -13.83 0.07 -0.72
N THR A 202 -13.11 -0.58 0.19
CA THR A 202 -11.97 0.04 0.88
C THR A 202 -10.78 0.22 -0.05
N LEU A 203 -10.57 -0.65 -1.05
CA LEU A 203 -9.56 -0.43 -2.09
C LEU A 203 -9.88 0.82 -2.92
N VAL A 204 -11.14 1.04 -3.30
CA VAL A 204 -11.48 2.29 -4.01
C VAL A 204 -11.27 3.51 -3.09
N ALA A 205 -11.83 3.47 -1.87
CA ALA A 205 -11.85 4.60 -0.96
C ALA A 205 -10.48 4.97 -0.37
N PHE A 206 -9.65 3.97 -0.02
CA PHE A 206 -8.40 4.15 0.69
C PHE A 206 -7.15 3.77 -0.12
N SER A 207 -7.29 3.19 -1.31
CA SER A 207 -6.15 3.00 -2.23
C SER A 207 -6.26 3.96 -3.41
N ALA A 208 -7.30 3.82 -4.23
CA ALA A 208 -7.35 4.52 -5.50
C ALA A 208 -7.57 6.03 -5.38
N ILE A 209 -8.56 6.47 -4.61
CA ILE A 209 -8.84 7.89 -4.41
C ILE A 209 -7.63 8.64 -3.82
N PRO A 210 -7.04 8.23 -2.67
CA PRO A 210 -5.88 8.92 -2.13
C PRO A 210 -4.64 8.79 -3.02
N GLY A 211 -4.50 7.69 -3.77
CA GLY A 211 -3.42 7.54 -4.75
C GLY A 211 -3.53 8.50 -5.91
N PHE A 212 -4.72 8.65 -6.47
CA PHE A 212 -5.00 9.63 -7.51
C PHE A 212 -4.78 11.07 -7.01
N GLU A 213 -5.27 11.39 -5.80
CA GLU A 213 -5.04 12.69 -5.18
C GLU A 213 -3.54 13.00 -5.02
N SER A 214 -2.76 12.04 -4.51
CA SER A 214 -1.31 12.20 -4.32
C SER A 214 -0.57 12.42 -5.64
N GLN A 215 -0.88 11.65 -6.68
CA GLN A 215 -0.28 11.79 -8.00
C GLN A 215 -0.63 13.15 -8.63
N LEU A 216 -1.89 13.57 -8.54
CA LEU A 216 -2.34 14.87 -9.06
C LEU A 216 -1.67 16.04 -8.31
N ARG A 217 -1.53 15.94 -7.00
CA ARG A 217 -0.79 16.92 -6.18
C ARG A 217 0.66 17.05 -6.60
N LEU A 218 1.35 15.94 -6.79
CA LEU A 218 2.73 15.93 -7.25
C LEU A 218 2.86 16.55 -8.65
N MET A 219 1.95 16.21 -9.56
CA MET A 219 1.91 16.75 -10.93
C MET A 219 1.63 18.25 -10.98
N THR A 220 0.77 18.76 -10.09
CA THR A 220 0.37 20.18 -10.04
C THR A 220 1.23 21.04 -9.11
N GLY A 221 2.31 20.49 -8.55
CA GLY A 221 3.21 21.20 -7.64
C GLY A 221 2.64 21.48 -6.24
N ARG A 222 1.49 20.87 -5.88
CA ARG A 222 0.86 21.02 -4.56
C ARG A 222 1.39 19.96 -3.59
N TYR A 223 2.68 20.05 -3.30
CA TYR A 223 3.40 19.03 -2.55
C TYR A 223 2.84 18.80 -1.14
N LEU A 224 2.90 17.55 -0.68
CA LEU A 224 2.49 17.20 0.68
C LEU A 224 3.58 17.60 1.69
N GLY A 225 3.16 18.19 2.81
CA GLY A 225 4.01 18.33 3.99
C GLY A 225 4.07 17.03 4.80
N PHE A 226 5.01 16.96 5.75
CA PHE A 226 5.08 15.83 6.67
C PHE A 226 3.96 15.92 7.71
N TRP A 227 3.07 14.93 7.74
CA TRP A 227 2.00 14.80 8.73
C TRP A 227 2.28 13.60 9.63
N ILE A 228 2.39 13.86 10.94
CA ILE A 228 2.55 12.81 11.95
C ILE A 228 1.18 12.19 12.22
N THR A 229 1.08 10.87 12.04
CA THR A 229 -0.15 10.12 12.32
C THR A 229 -0.41 10.08 13.83
N PRO A 230 -1.54 10.63 14.33
CA PRO A 230 -1.92 10.52 15.72
C PRO A 230 -2.12 9.04 16.06
N LYS A 231 -1.44 8.57 17.11
CA LYS A 231 -1.58 7.21 17.62
C LYS A 231 -2.14 7.31 19.03
N THR A 232 -3.40 6.94 19.22
CA THR A 232 -3.99 6.84 20.55
C THR A 232 -3.82 5.41 21.05
N ARG A 233 -3.12 5.23 22.17
CA ARG A 233 -3.05 3.94 22.86
C ARG A 233 -4.32 3.79 23.70
N VAL A 234 -5.15 2.81 23.36
CA VAL A 234 -6.21 2.36 24.27
C VAL A 234 -5.50 1.63 25.41
N GLN A 235 -5.57 2.15 26.64
CA GLN A 235 -5.12 1.42 27.82
C GLN A 235 -6.04 0.20 27.97
N LEU A 236 -5.55 -0.97 27.58
CA LEU A 236 -6.19 -2.22 27.97
C LEU A 236 -6.04 -2.33 29.49
N ILE A 237 -7.15 -2.67 30.18
CA ILE A 237 -7.20 -2.95 31.61
C ILE A 237 -5.94 -3.74 32.01
N PRO A 238 -5.20 -3.34 33.06
CA PRO A 238 -3.95 -4.00 33.42
C PRO A 238 -4.20 -5.49 33.58
N LYS A 239 -3.42 -6.31 32.84
CA LYS A 239 -3.39 -7.76 33.04
C LYS A 239 -3.16 -8.02 34.53
N PRO A 240 -3.96 -8.86 35.21
CA PRO A 240 -3.61 -9.30 36.55
C PRO A 240 -2.21 -9.92 36.49
N ALA A 241 -1.34 -9.51 37.41
CA ALA A 241 0.03 -9.97 37.49
C ALA A 241 0.06 -11.51 37.42
N LEU A 242 0.92 -12.05 36.55
CA LEU A 242 1.23 -13.48 36.54
C LEU A 242 1.60 -13.87 37.96
N LYS A 243 0.77 -14.71 38.60
CA LYS A 243 1.12 -15.29 39.90
C LYS A 243 2.44 -16.06 39.70
N PRO A 244 3.45 -15.84 40.55
CA PRO A 244 4.67 -16.63 40.46
C PRO A 244 4.29 -18.10 40.62
N HIS A 245 4.73 -18.92 39.66
CA HIS A 245 4.72 -20.37 39.82
C HIS A 245 5.68 -20.68 40.97
N GLY A 246 5.11 -21.06 42.11
CA GLY A 246 5.81 -21.74 43.20
C GLY A 246 5.96 -23.22 42.88
#